data_AF-A0AAU5R720-F1
#
_entry.id   AF-A0AAU5R720-F1
#
_cell.length_a   1.000
_cell.length_b   1.000
_cell.length_c   1.000
_cell.angle_alpha   90.00
_cell.angle_beta   90.00
_cell.angle_gamma   90.00
#
_symmetry.space_group_name_H-M   'P 1'
#
loop_
_entity.id
_entity.type
_entity.pdbx_description
1 polymer ?
#
loop_
_entity_poly.entity_id
_entity_poly.type
_entity_poly.pdbx_seq_one_letter_code
_entity_poly.pdbx_strand_id
1 'polypeptide(L)'
;MSADTAEVLVPLFIDVRISLTSGDVTCRPGTAPDAQERLLLAGLGPLRSASGCGNAGLVLEAVSGARWLVGISEESGLVASVERVHRVPSAPGAGEVR
;
A
#
# COMPACT_ATOMS: atom_id res chain seq x y z
N MET A 1 9.47 25.52 -6.79
CA MET A 1 8.54 24.89 -5.83
C MET A 1 8.92 23.43 -5.79
N SER A 2 9.45 22.97 -4.65
CA SER A 2 9.78 21.56 -4.44
C SER A 2 8.50 20.77 -4.68
N ALA A 3 8.52 19.76 -5.54
CA ALA A 3 7.45 18.78 -5.52
C ALA A 3 7.44 18.22 -4.10
N ASP A 4 6.42 18.57 -3.32
CA ASP A 4 6.09 17.80 -2.13
C ASP A 4 5.81 16.40 -2.67
N THR A 5 6.83 15.55 -2.61
CA THR A 5 6.68 14.12 -2.88
C THR A 5 5.76 13.64 -1.78
N ALA A 6 4.47 13.57 -2.07
CA ALA A 6 3.47 13.15 -1.10
C ALA A 6 3.75 11.68 -0.78
N GLU A 7 4.44 11.46 0.33
CA GLU A 7 4.74 10.13 0.83
C GLU A 7 3.83 9.81 2.00
N VAL A 8 3.41 8.55 2.08
CA VAL A 8 2.67 8.01 3.21
C VAL A 8 3.57 7.00 3.91
N LEU A 9 3.78 7.22 5.20
CA LEU A 9 4.36 6.21 6.09
C LEU A 9 3.22 5.33 6.61
N VAL A 10 3.30 4.03 6.37
CA VAL A 10 2.36 3.04 6.89
C VAL A 10 3.11 2.19 7.92
N PRO A 11 2.78 2.31 9.21
CA PRO A 11 3.37 1.48 10.24
C PRO A 11 2.80 0.07 10.11
N LEU A 12 3.65 -0.87 9.71
CA LEU A 12 3.41 -2.31 9.78
C LEU A 12 4.36 -2.92 10.82
N PHE A 13 4.61 -4.23 10.76
CA PHE A 13 5.75 -4.84 11.48
C PHE A 13 7.12 -4.28 11.02
N ILE A 14 7.16 -3.56 9.89
CA ILE A 14 8.28 -2.74 9.40
C ILE A 14 7.77 -1.36 8.98
N ASP A 15 8.68 -0.38 8.95
CA ASP A 15 8.38 0.95 8.41
C ASP A 15 8.31 0.89 6.88
N VAL A 16 7.11 1.09 6.34
CA VAL A 16 6.86 1.15 4.90
C VAL A 16 6.57 2.58 4.48
N ARG A 17 7.31 3.07 3.47
CA ARG A 17 7.09 4.35 2.82
C ARG A 17 6.50 4.13 1.44
N ILE A 18 5.53 4.96 1.08
CA ILE A 18 4.77 4.82 -0.16
C ILE A 18 4.73 6.17 -0.86
N SER A 19 5.26 6.23 -2.07
CA SER A 19 5.17 7.41 -2.93
C SER A 19 3.77 7.47 -3.56
N LEU A 20 2.99 8.51 -3.24
CA LEU A 20 1.69 8.70 -3.88
C LEU A 20 1.80 9.17 -5.34
N THR A 21 2.98 9.64 -5.77
CA THR A 21 3.19 10.11 -7.14
C THR A 21 3.53 8.96 -8.09
N SER A 22 4.46 8.09 -7.69
CA SER A 22 4.93 6.97 -8.53
C SER A 22 4.22 5.64 -8.21
N GLY A 23 3.65 5.51 -7.02
CA GLY A 23 3.09 4.26 -6.53
C GLY A 23 4.16 3.25 -6.11
N ASP A 24 5.38 3.72 -5.85
CA ASP A 24 6.45 2.87 -5.34
C ASP A 24 6.28 2.65 -3.84
N VAL A 25 6.53 1.42 -3.41
CA VAL A 25 6.53 0.99 -2.02
C VAL A 25 7.96 0.64 -1.65
N THR A 26 8.50 1.32 -0.65
CA THR A 26 9.82 1.05 -0.11
C THR A 26 9.71 0.70 1.37
N CYS A 27 10.68 -0.03 1.89
CA CYS A 27 10.81 -0.24 3.32
C CYS A 27 12.24 0.02 3.78
N ARG A 28 12.38 0.38 5.06
CA ARG A 28 13.68 0.39 5.72
C ARG A 28 13.74 -0.80 6.69
N PRO A 29 14.46 -1.88 6.36
CA PRO A 29 14.59 -3.02 7.26
C PRO A 29 15.47 -2.65 8.46
N GLY A 30 14.85 -2.50 9.63
CA GLY A 30 15.53 -2.24 10.91
C GLY A 30 15.75 -0.77 11.24
N THR A 31 16.23 -0.51 12.47
CA THR A 31 16.46 0.84 13.02
C THR A 31 17.89 1.33 12.86
N ALA A 32 18.73 0.59 12.12
CA ALA A 32 20.14 0.96 11.94
C ALA A 32 20.23 2.22 11.06
N PRO A 33 21.10 3.19 11.41
CA PRO A 33 21.26 4.42 10.64
C PRO A 33 21.65 4.18 9.17
N ASP A 34 22.36 3.07 8.90
CA ASP A 34 22.84 2.68 7.58
C ASP A 34 21.91 1.67 6.87
N ALA A 35 20.74 1.38 7.43
CA ALA A 35 19.76 0.51 6.77
C ALA A 35 19.32 1.16 5.45
N GLN A 36 19.70 0.53 4.34
CA GLN A 36 19.36 0.98 3.00
C GLN A 36 17.87 0.78 2.74
N GLU A 37 17.23 1.78 2.13
CA GLU A 37 15.86 1.63 1.65
C GLU A 37 15.81 0.55 0.58
N ARG A 38 14.88 -0.39 0.75
CA ARG A 38 14.62 -1.46 -0.19
C ARG A 38 13.32 -1.18 -0.93
N LEU A 39 13.38 -1.23 -2.25
CA LEU A 39 12.19 -1.21 -3.09
C LEU A 39 11.46 -2.55 -2.99
N LEU A 40 10.19 -2.51 -2.57
CA LEU A 40 9.32 -3.67 -2.43
C LEU A 40 8.42 -3.86 -3.64
N LEU A 41 7.85 -2.77 -4.14
CA LEU A 41 6.96 -2.75 -5.29
C LEU A 41 7.14 -1.43 -6.04
N ALA A 42 7.11 -1.46 -7.36
CA ALA A 42 7.31 -0.28 -8.18
C ALA A 42 6.19 -0.07 -9.20
N GLY A 43 5.96 1.19 -9.55
CA GLY A 43 5.25 1.57 -10.75
C GLY A 43 3.76 1.25 -10.77
N LEU A 44 3.09 1.28 -9.61
CA LEU A 44 1.62 1.24 -9.56
C LEU A 44 0.97 2.51 -10.12
N GLY A 45 1.77 3.55 -10.34
CA GLY A 45 1.34 4.86 -10.80
C GLY A 45 0.79 5.71 -9.66
N PRO A 46 0.23 6.90 -9.97
CA PRO A 46 -0.27 7.81 -8.95
C PRO A 46 -1.34 7.15 -8.07
N LEU A 47 -1.13 7.24 -6.76
CA LEU A 47 -2.03 6.73 -5.73
C LEU A 47 -2.89 7.83 -5.15
N ARG A 48 -4.16 7.49 -4.93
CA ARG A 48 -5.12 8.29 -4.18
C ARG A 48 -4.94 8.09 -2.69
N SER A 49 -4.68 6.85 -2.26
CA SER A 49 -4.53 6.49 -0.86
C SER A 49 -3.68 5.24 -0.69
N ALA A 50 -3.08 5.13 0.49
CA ALA A 50 -2.38 3.94 0.96
C ALA A 50 -2.68 3.75 2.44
N SER A 51 -2.93 2.52 2.87
CA SER A 51 -3.28 2.21 4.26
C SER A 51 -2.84 0.80 4.64
N GLY A 52 -2.61 0.58 5.92
CA GLY A 52 -2.32 -0.75 6.46
C GLY A 52 -3.58 -1.60 6.53
N CYS A 53 -3.41 -2.91 6.38
CA CYS A 53 -4.44 -3.93 6.55
C CYS A 53 -3.85 -5.08 7.39
N GLY A 54 -4.19 -5.08 8.68
CA GLY A 54 -3.52 -5.94 9.66
C GLY A 54 -2.04 -5.57 9.85
N ASN A 55 -1.23 -6.51 10.34
CA ASN A 55 0.16 -6.25 10.69
C ASN A 55 1.12 -6.25 9.50
N ALA A 56 0.74 -6.89 8.40
CA ALA A 56 1.63 -7.15 7.27
C ALA A 56 0.99 -6.90 5.90
N GLY A 57 -0.22 -6.33 5.85
CA GLY A 57 -0.92 -6.02 4.61
C GLY A 57 -0.94 -4.52 4.31
N LEU A 58 -0.97 -4.17 3.04
CA LEU A 58 -1.21 -2.81 2.54
C LEU A 58 -2.37 -2.82 1.56
N VAL A 59 -3.25 -1.84 1.68
CA VAL A 59 -4.26 -1.53 0.67
C VAL A 59 -3.85 -0.26 -0.04
N LEU A 60 -3.67 -0.36 -1.35
CA LEU A 60 -3.25 0.73 -2.23
C LEU A 60 -4.37 1.02 -3.22
N GLU A 61 -4.75 2.28 -3.37
CA GLU A 61 -5.75 2.73 -4.33
C GLU A 61 -5.13 3.74 -5.30
N ALA A 62 -5.09 3.40 -6.58
CA ALA A 62 -4.66 4.32 -7.63
C ALA A 62 -5.70 5.42 -7.87
N VAL A 63 -5.25 6.55 -8.41
CA VAL A 63 -6.12 7.63 -8.89
C VAL A 63 -7.10 7.11 -9.95
N SER A 64 -6.70 6.11 -10.74
CA SER A 64 -7.53 5.41 -11.74
C SER A 64 -8.67 4.57 -11.13
N GLY A 65 -8.71 4.39 -9.81
CA GLY A 65 -9.67 3.55 -9.11
C GLY A 65 -9.27 2.08 -9.02
N ALA A 66 -8.13 1.68 -9.59
CA ALA A 66 -7.56 0.35 -9.36
C ALA A 66 -7.13 0.21 -7.89
N ARG A 67 -7.40 -0.96 -7.30
CA ARG A 67 -7.04 -1.26 -5.91
C ARG A 67 -6.22 -2.53 -5.82
N TRP A 68 -5.24 -2.54 -4.93
CA TRP A 68 -4.41 -3.70 -4.67
C TRP A 68 -4.31 -3.97 -3.18
N LEU A 69 -4.35 -5.25 -2.82
CA LEU A 69 -3.91 -5.75 -1.53
C LEU A 69 -2.49 -6.29 -1.71
N VAL A 70 -1.53 -5.73 -1.00
CA VAL A 70 -0.13 -6.16 -1.01
C VAL A 70 0.15 -6.82 0.34
N GLY A 71 0.49 -8.11 0.32
CA GLY A 71 0.96 -8.82 1.49
C GLY A 71 2.47 -8.74 1.60
N ILE A 72 2.97 -8.43 2.79
CA ILE A 72 4.39 -8.45 3.13
C ILE A 72 4.63 -9.62 4.09
N SER A 73 5.68 -10.40 3.86
CA SER A 73 6.07 -11.50 4.73
C SER A 73 6.71 -10.96 6.01
N GLU A 74 6.14 -11.29 7.17
CA GLU A 74 6.72 -10.92 8.48
C GLU A 74 8.10 -11.54 8.71
N GLU A 75 8.36 -12.71 8.11
CA GLU A 75 9.64 -13.42 8.23
C GLU A 75 10.77 -12.75 7.43
N SER A 76 10.46 -12.26 6.22
CA SER A 76 11.48 -11.78 5.29
C SER A 76 11.46 -10.27 5.04
N GLY A 77 10.38 -9.58 5.40
CA GLY A 77 10.18 -8.17 5.06
C GLY A 77 9.93 -7.92 3.57
N LEU A 78 9.70 -8.96 2.77
CA LEU A 78 9.51 -8.89 1.32
C LEU A 78 8.03 -8.97 0.94
N VAL A 79 7.70 -8.54 -0.28
CA VAL A 79 6.35 -8.74 -0.84
C VAL A 79 6.10 -10.23 -1.03
N ALA A 80 5.09 -10.74 -0.34
CA ALA A 80 4.62 -12.11 -0.43
C ALA A 80 3.48 -12.26 -1.46
N SER A 81 2.64 -11.24 -1.62
CA SER A 81 1.54 -11.24 -2.59
C SER A 81 1.18 -9.83 -3.06
N VAL A 82 0.64 -9.75 -4.29
CA VAL A 82 0.03 -8.53 -4.84
C VAL A 82 -1.26 -8.94 -5.56
N GLU A 83 -2.40 -8.61 -4.97
CA GLU A 83 -3.71 -9.02 -5.46
C GLU A 83 -4.54 -7.81 -5.87
N ARG A 84 -5.06 -7.80 -7.10
CA ARG A 84 -5.92 -6.72 -7.57
C ARG A 84 -7.35 -6.93 -7.08
N VAL A 85 -7.87 -6.00 -6.29
CA VAL A 85 -9.21 -6.09 -5.70
C VAL A 85 -10.24 -5.52 -6.67
N HIS A 86 -11.16 -6.36 -7.16
CA HIS A 86 -12.08 -5.98 -8.26
C HIS A 86 -13.41 -5.38 -7.79
N ARG A 87 -13.81 -5.55 -6.52
CA ARG A 87 -14.93 -4.82 -5.88
C ARG A 87 -15.09 -5.21 -4.41
N VAL A 88 -15.56 -4.27 -3.60
CA VAL A 88 -16.30 -4.57 -2.37
C VAL A 88 -17.61 -5.26 -2.78
N PRO A 89 -18.06 -6.34 -2.12
CA PRO A 89 -19.45 -6.77 -2.29
C PRO A 89 -20.34 -5.59 -1.93
N SER A 90 -21.07 -5.06 -2.91
CA SER A 90 -22.20 -4.17 -2.65
C SER A 90 -23.05 -4.85 -1.58
N ALA A 91 -23.33 -4.15 -0.48
CA ALA A 91 -24.18 -4.68 0.57
C ALA A 91 -25.45 -5.32 -0.05
N PRO A 92 -25.83 -6.54 0.36
CA PRO A 92 -27.06 -7.13 -0.15
C PRO A 92 -28.25 -6.33 0.35
N GLY A 93 -28.99 -5.73 -0.58
CA GLY A 93 -30.38 -5.34 -0.39
C GLY A 93 -30.62 -4.09 0.45
N ALA A 94 -30.49 -2.92 -0.17
CA ALA A 94 -31.53 -1.91 0.04
C ALA A 94 -32.80 -2.45 -0.62
N GLY A 95 -33.52 -3.30 0.11
CA GLY A 95 -34.86 -3.74 -0.26
C GLY A 95 -35.75 -2.51 -0.28
N GLU A 96 -36.01 -2.03 -1.49
CA GLU A 96 -37.23 -1.32 -1.83
C GLU A 96 -38.40 -2.19 -1.34
N VAL A 97 -39.10 -1.73 -0.31
CA VAL A 97 -40.46 -2.18 -0.02
C VAL A 97 -41.34 -0.96 -0.10
N ARG A 98 -42.12 -0.94 -1.19
CA ARG A 98 -43.26 -0.07 -1.40
C ARG A 98 -44.34 -0.30 -0.35
#